data_AF-A0A7C5UY43-F1
#
_entry.id   AF-A0A7C5UY43-F1
#
_cell.length_a   1.000
_cell.length_b   1.000
_cell.length_c   1.000
_cell.angle_alpha   90.00
_cell.angle_beta   90.00
_cell.angle_gamma   90.00
#
_symmetry.space_group_name_H-M   'P 1'
#
loop_
_entity.id
_entity.type
_entity.pdbx_description
1 polymer ?
#
loop_
_entity_poly.entity_id
_entity_poly.type
_entity_poly.pdbx_seq_one_letter_code
_entity_poly.pdbx_strand_id
1 'polypeptide(L)'
;MGQMTFATVPGFVDLPDSVLQADQPLTDYDLTKINNNAKFAAVRPEVFYGWYKNGETVIIPTSPVDGYVYARQELEYEVAAWCSRSPAGGAATNGALLKPARANANDAPGTLFLLDFWVEEKNEANPGLVHCEVHYWDNGTEYPTNGGFVKVRTIATRLSS
;
A
#
# COMPACT_ATOMS: atom_id res chain seq x y z
N MET A 1 20.33 8.09 -9.51
CA MET A 1 19.26 9.08 -9.31
C MET A 1 19.37 9.60 -7.89
N GLY A 2 19.35 10.91 -7.68
CA GLY A 2 19.32 11.50 -6.34
C GLY A 2 17.91 11.40 -5.77
N GLN A 3 17.79 10.87 -4.56
CA GLN A 3 16.54 10.81 -3.83
C GLN A 3 16.51 11.95 -2.80
N MET A 4 15.35 12.59 -2.63
CA MET A 4 15.14 13.54 -1.54
C MET A 4 15.20 12.80 -0.20
N THR A 5 15.98 13.29 0.76
CA THR A 5 16.05 12.75 2.12
C THR A 5 15.88 13.85 3.16
N PHE A 6 15.27 13.52 4.29
CA PHE A 6 15.22 14.39 5.47
C PHE A 6 15.98 13.74 6.63
N ALA A 7 16.72 14.58 7.37
CA ALA A 7 17.44 14.13 8.56
C ALA A 7 16.51 13.84 9.76
N THR A 8 15.29 14.35 9.72
CA THR A 8 14.28 14.26 10.77
C THR A 8 12.90 14.12 10.14
N VAL A 9 12.04 13.29 10.72
CA VAL A 9 10.64 13.17 10.30
C VAL A 9 9.92 14.51 10.52
N PRO A 10 9.36 15.15 9.48
CA PRO A 10 8.61 16.38 9.63
C PRO A 10 7.23 16.10 10.24
N GLY A 11 6.78 17.00 11.12
CA GLY A 11 5.43 16.99 11.68
C GLY A 11 4.60 18.17 11.18
N PHE A 12 3.28 18.05 11.31
CA PHE A 12 2.38 19.17 11.10
C PHE A 12 2.49 20.13 12.29
N VAL A 13 2.54 21.43 12.01
CA VAL A 13 2.45 22.45 13.04
C VAL A 13 1.41 23.48 12.64
N ASP A 14 0.36 23.58 13.45
CA ASP A 14 -0.68 24.56 13.22
C ASP A 14 -0.19 25.99 13.50
N LEU A 15 -0.68 26.93 12.70
CA LEU A 15 -0.49 28.36 12.89
C LEU A 15 -1.89 29.00 12.91
N PRO A 16 -2.26 29.75 13.97
CA PRO A 16 -3.54 30.44 14.00
C PRO A 16 -3.66 31.40 12.81
N ASP A 17 -4.83 31.47 12.20
CA ASP A 17 -5.10 32.40 11.08
C ASP A 17 -4.79 33.85 11.45
N SER A 18 -4.89 34.22 12.74
CA SER A 18 -4.53 35.55 13.24
C SER A 18 -3.06 35.93 13.05
N VAL A 19 -2.18 34.93 12.84
CA VAL A 19 -0.74 35.13 12.61
C VAL A 19 -0.44 35.40 11.13
N LEU A 20 -1.30 34.95 10.21
CA LEU A 20 -1.12 35.10 8.76
C LEU A 20 -2.06 36.16 8.15
N GLN A 21 -2.47 37.16 8.94
CA GLN A 21 -3.38 38.22 8.52
C GLN A 21 -2.68 39.33 7.71
N ALA A 22 -3.47 40.11 6.97
CA ALA A 22 -2.99 41.30 6.30
C ALA A 22 -2.34 42.29 7.28
N ASP A 23 -1.30 42.98 6.82
CA ASP A 23 -0.53 43.98 7.58
C ASP A 23 0.19 43.46 8.83
N GLN A 24 0.26 42.13 9.03
CA GLN A 24 1.15 41.52 10.01
C GLN A 24 2.52 41.22 9.39
N PRO A 25 3.63 41.49 10.11
CA PRO A 25 4.95 41.12 9.63
C PRO A 25 5.11 39.60 9.67
N LEU A 26 5.61 39.01 8.57
CA LEU A 26 5.99 37.61 8.56
C LEU A 26 7.32 37.44 9.31
N THR A 27 7.28 36.75 10.44
CA THR A 27 8.47 36.56 11.29
C THR A 27 9.26 35.33 10.87
N ASP A 28 10.51 35.24 11.33
CA ASP A 28 11.33 34.03 11.18
C ASP A 28 10.65 32.79 11.78
N TYR A 29 9.86 32.98 12.83
CA TYR A 29 9.06 31.92 13.44
C TYR A 29 8.00 31.40 12.45
N ASP A 30 7.26 32.29 11.80
CA ASP A 30 6.20 31.94 10.84
C ASP A 30 6.78 31.22 9.62
N LEU A 31 7.87 31.75 9.07
CA LEU A 31 8.60 31.14 7.96
C LEU A 31 9.08 29.72 8.29
N THR A 32 9.56 29.50 9.53
CA THR A 32 10.00 28.19 9.99
C THR A 32 8.85 27.19 10.02
N LYS A 33 7.67 27.60 10.51
CA LYS A 33 6.49 26.73 10.59
C LYS A 33 5.90 26.42 9.22
N ILE A 34 5.82 27.42 8.33
CA ILE A 34 5.41 27.21 6.93
C ILE A 34 6.34 26.22 6.24
N ASN A 35 7.66 26.35 6.42
CA ASN A 35 8.64 25.43 5.86
C ASN A 35 8.48 24.00 6.41
N ASN A 36 8.21 23.84 7.71
CA ASN A 36 7.96 22.52 8.31
C ASN A 36 6.69 21.87 7.73
N ASN A 37 5.61 22.65 7.58
CA ASN A 37 4.37 22.16 6.97
C ASN A 37 4.56 21.80 5.49
N ALA A 38 5.36 22.57 4.76
CA ALA A 38 5.71 22.26 3.37
C ALA A 38 6.48 20.92 3.26
N LYS A 39 7.44 20.67 4.15
CA LYS A 39 8.16 19.39 4.24
C LYS A 39 7.21 18.24 4.58
N PHE A 40 6.32 18.42 5.56
CA PHE A 40 5.33 17.40 5.91
C PHE A 40 4.39 17.11 4.74
N ALA A 41 3.89 18.14 4.05
CA ALA A 41 3.02 17.98 2.89
C ALA A 41 3.70 17.19 1.76
N ALA A 42 5.01 17.36 1.56
CA ALA A 42 5.77 16.64 0.55
C ALA A 42 5.87 15.12 0.79
N VAL A 43 5.79 14.67 2.06
CA VAL A 43 5.89 13.24 2.44
C VAL A 43 4.60 12.68 3.03
N ARG A 44 3.53 13.48 3.07
CA ARG A 44 2.26 13.06 3.65
C ARG A 44 1.63 11.92 2.83
N PRO A 45 1.44 12.05 1.51
CA PRO A 45 1.09 10.92 0.65
C PRO A 45 2.34 10.24 0.09
N GLU A 46 2.48 8.94 0.31
CA GLU A 46 3.48 8.10 -0.36
C GLU A 46 2.81 6.86 -0.94
N VAL A 47 3.37 6.34 -2.03
CA VAL A 47 2.81 5.16 -2.72
C VAL A 47 3.87 4.07 -2.79
N PHE A 48 3.51 2.91 -2.26
CA PHE A 48 4.32 1.70 -2.28
C PHE A 48 3.65 0.63 -3.13
N TYR A 49 4.40 -0.40 -3.51
CA TYR A 49 3.80 -1.55 -4.16
C TYR A 49 4.54 -2.84 -3.79
N GLY A 50 3.83 -3.94 -3.88
CA GLY A 50 4.39 -5.27 -3.74
C GLY A 50 3.53 -6.32 -4.40
N TRP A 51 4.12 -7.49 -4.65
CA TRP A 51 3.42 -8.67 -5.14
C TRP A 51 3.07 -9.61 -4.00
N TYR A 52 1.83 -10.09 -3.99
CA TYR A 52 1.27 -10.90 -2.91
C TYR A 52 0.41 -12.05 -3.43
N LYS A 53 0.32 -13.11 -2.64
CA LYS A 53 -0.61 -14.24 -2.83
C LYS A 53 -1.56 -14.36 -1.64
N ASN A 54 -2.53 -15.26 -1.75
CA ASN A 54 -3.53 -15.49 -0.69
C ASN A 54 -2.90 -15.71 0.69
N GLY A 55 -3.49 -15.09 1.71
CA GLY A 55 -3.13 -15.27 3.11
C GLY A 55 -1.86 -14.53 3.55
N GLU A 56 -1.17 -13.85 2.63
CA GLU A 56 -0.08 -12.94 3.00
C GLU A 56 -0.64 -11.62 3.54
N THR A 57 0.16 -10.92 4.32
CA THR A 57 -0.20 -9.60 4.84
C THR A 57 0.67 -8.55 4.20
N VAL A 58 0.06 -7.50 3.64
CA VAL A 58 0.78 -6.36 3.06
C VAL A 58 1.80 -5.83 4.06
N ILE A 59 3.07 -5.72 3.65
CA ILE A 59 4.13 -5.22 4.54
C ILE A 59 3.85 -3.77 4.89
N ILE A 60 4.03 -3.43 6.17
CA ILE A 60 3.97 -2.04 6.63
C ILE A 60 5.16 -1.29 6.01
N PRO A 61 4.91 -0.26 5.18
CA PRO A 61 5.99 0.44 4.51
C PRO A 61 6.73 1.38 5.48
N THR A 62 7.99 1.63 5.16
CA THR A 62 8.81 2.69 5.77
C THR A 62 9.14 3.71 4.69
N SER A 63 8.93 5.00 4.97
CA SER A 63 9.30 6.07 4.07
C SER A 63 10.81 6.03 3.81
N PRO A 64 11.24 5.97 2.54
CA PRO A 64 12.66 6.03 2.21
C PRO A 64 13.20 7.47 2.25
N VAL A 65 12.34 8.48 2.46
CA VAL A 65 12.73 9.89 2.57
C VAL A 65 13.26 10.20 3.97
N ASP A 66 12.58 9.73 5.02
CA ASP A 66 12.84 10.14 6.39
C ASP A 66 12.75 9.01 7.43
N GLY A 67 12.51 7.78 6.99
CA GLY A 67 12.46 6.60 7.87
C GLY A 67 11.15 6.47 8.67
N TYR A 68 10.12 7.28 8.39
CA TYR A 68 8.83 7.13 9.05
C TYR A 68 8.21 5.75 8.75
N VAL A 69 7.92 4.99 9.80
CA VAL A 69 7.23 3.70 9.69
C VAL A 69 5.73 3.96 9.82
N TYR A 70 4.98 3.63 8.77
CA TYR A 70 3.53 3.85 8.75
C TYR A 70 2.79 2.91 9.70
N ALA A 71 1.57 3.28 10.11
CA ALA A 71 0.64 2.41 10.82
C ALA A 71 -0.47 1.91 9.88
N ARG A 72 -1.13 0.79 10.21
CA ARG A 72 -2.23 0.22 9.40
C ARG A 72 -3.36 1.23 9.14
N GLN A 73 -3.62 2.10 10.10
CA GLN A 73 -4.65 3.14 10.03
C GLN A 73 -4.33 4.23 8.97
N GLU A 74 -3.08 4.30 8.52
CA GLU A 74 -2.59 5.26 7.53
C GLU A 74 -2.57 4.70 6.11
N LEU A 75 -2.96 3.43 5.94
CA LEU A 75 -2.84 2.72 4.67
C LEU A 75 -4.22 2.48 4.04
N GLU A 76 -4.25 2.64 2.73
CA GLU A 76 -5.35 2.22 1.85
C GLU A 76 -4.76 1.37 0.72
N TYR A 77 -5.54 0.43 0.20
CA TYR A 77 -5.04 -0.59 -0.73
C TYR A 77 -5.77 -0.53 -2.08
N GLU A 78 -4.99 -0.49 -3.16
CA GLU A 78 -5.49 -0.71 -4.52
C GLU A 78 -4.95 -2.05 -5.03
N VAL A 79 -5.85 -2.94 -5.42
CA VAL A 79 -5.52 -4.30 -5.85
C VAL A 79 -5.65 -4.42 -7.35
N ALA A 80 -4.58 -4.88 -8.00
CA ALA A 80 -4.59 -5.26 -9.41
C ALA A 80 -4.42 -6.77 -9.53
N ALA A 81 -5.51 -7.43 -9.94
CA ALA A 81 -5.51 -8.83 -10.36
C ALA A 81 -4.51 -9.04 -11.49
N TRP A 82 -3.60 -10.01 -11.34
CA TRP A 82 -2.59 -10.25 -12.37
C TRP A 82 -2.68 -11.64 -12.99
N CYS A 83 -2.79 -12.68 -12.17
CA CYS A 83 -2.89 -14.04 -12.67
C CYS A 83 -3.84 -14.85 -11.80
N SER A 84 -4.63 -15.70 -12.45
CA SER A 84 -5.47 -16.71 -11.79
C SER A 84 -4.67 -17.92 -11.29
N ARG A 85 -3.47 -18.15 -11.84
CA ARG A 85 -2.60 -19.25 -11.39
C ARG A 85 -1.72 -18.79 -10.25
N SER A 86 -1.48 -19.68 -9.29
CA SER A 86 -0.50 -19.47 -8.23
C SER A 86 0.87 -19.02 -8.76
N PRO A 87 1.66 -18.30 -7.94
CA PRO A 87 3.09 -18.14 -8.17
C PRO A 87 3.77 -19.51 -8.33
N ALA A 88 4.80 -19.58 -9.18
CA ALA A 88 5.64 -20.77 -9.28
C ALA A 88 6.30 -21.09 -7.93
N GLY A 89 6.57 -22.37 -7.68
CA GLY A 89 7.25 -22.79 -6.45
C GLY A 89 8.57 -22.04 -6.26
N GLY A 90 8.76 -21.43 -5.08
CA GLY A 90 9.94 -20.63 -4.75
C GLY A 90 9.96 -19.21 -5.33
N ALA A 91 8.94 -18.79 -6.08
CA ALA A 91 8.82 -17.40 -6.51
C ALA A 91 8.63 -16.49 -5.29
N ALA A 92 9.39 -15.38 -5.23
CA ALA A 92 9.26 -14.40 -4.17
C ALA A 92 7.90 -13.71 -4.25
N THR A 93 7.17 -13.73 -3.14
CA THR A 93 5.92 -12.98 -2.90
C THR A 93 6.08 -12.20 -1.60
N ASN A 94 4.98 -11.78 -0.96
CA ASN A 94 4.98 -11.04 0.28
C ASN A 94 5.77 -9.72 0.21
N GLY A 95 5.39 -8.85 -0.74
CA GLY A 95 6.02 -7.54 -0.89
C GLY A 95 7.21 -7.51 -1.85
N ALA A 96 7.43 -8.57 -2.63
CA ALA A 96 8.42 -8.57 -3.69
C ALA A 96 8.18 -7.42 -4.68
N LEU A 97 9.25 -6.76 -5.16
CA LEU A 97 9.15 -5.68 -6.16
C LEU A 97 9.02 -6.21 -7.58
N LEU A 98 9.66 -7.36 -7.85
CA LEU A 98 9.59 -8.02 -9.14
C LEU A 98 8.37 -8.92 -9.22
N LYS A 99 7.75 -8.94 -10.40
CA LYS A 99 6.60 -9.78 -10.69
C LYS A 99 6.97 -11.26 -10.52
N PRO A 100 6.25 -12.05 -9.70
CA PRO A 100 6.46 -13.48 -9.59
C PRO A 100 6.36 -14.20 -10.93
N ALA A 101 7.13 -15.28 -11.07
CA ALA A 101 6.86 -16.27 -12.11
C ALA A 101 5.54 -16.98 -11.77
N ARG A 102 4.72 -17.29 -12.79
CA ARG A 102 3.47 -18.03 -12.59
C ARG A 102 3.72 -19.54 -12.66
N ALA A 103 2.89 -20.32 -11.99
CA ALA A 103 2.86 -21.76 -12.15
C ALA A 103 2.47 -22.17 -13.58
N ASN A 104 2.94 -23.34 -14.01
CA ASN A 104 2.68 -23.86 -15.36
C ASN A 104 1.25 -24.42 -15.51
N ALA A 105 0.64 -24.86 -14.41
CA ALA A 105 -0.72 -25.41 -14.37
C ALA A 105 -1.68 -24.49 -13.60
N ASN A 106 -2.97 -24.68 -13.83
CA ASN A 106 -4.03 -24.10 -13.00
C ASN A 106 -4.06 -24.83 -11.64
N ASP A 107 -4.60 -24.16 -10.63
CA ASP A 107 -4.72 -24.71 -9.27
C ASP A 107 -5.82 -25.78 -9.15
N ALA A 108 -6.76 -25.83 -10.10
CA ALA A 108 -7.82 -26.84 -10.20
C ALA A 108 -8.15 -27.19 -11.68
N PRO A 109 -8.85 -28.32 -11.93
CA PRO A 109 -9.30 -28.70 -13.28
C PRO A 109 -10.36 -27.74 -13.83
N GLY A 110 -10.61 -27.83 -15.14
CA GLY A 110 -11.63 -27.06 -15.82
C GLY A 110 -11.18 -25.67 -16.30
N THR A 111 -12.16 -24.80 -16.51
CA THR A 111 -11.96 -23.43 -17.01
C THR A 111 -12.15 -22.40 -15.92
N LEU A 112 -11.44 -21.28 -16.03
CA LEU A 112 -11.62 -20.15 -15.10
C LEU A 112 -13.08 -19.68 -15.11
N PHE A 113 -13.67 -19.57 -13.92
CA PHE A 113 -15.06 -19.18 -13.74
C PHE A 113 -15.20 -17.84 -13.03
N LEU A 114 -14.49 -17.65 -11.92
CA LEU A 114 -14.54 -16.43 -11.11
C LEU A 114 -13.15 -16.07 -10.57
N LEU A 115 -12.92 -14.77 -10.44
CA LEU A 115 -11.79 -14.17 -9.75
C LEU A 115 -12.32 -13.12 -8.79
N ASP A 116 -11.98 -13.25 -7.52
CA ASP A 116 -12.17 -12.21 -6.53
C ASP A 116 -10.87 -11.96 -5.76
N PHE A 117 -10.49 -10.70 -5.66
CA PHE A 117 -9.23 -10.26 -5.10
C PHE A 117 -9.43 -8.98 -4.33
N TRP A 118 -9.12 -9.01 -3.03
CA TRP A 118 -9.16 -7.83 -2.19
C TRP A 118 -8.10 -7.89 -1.10
N VAL A 119 -7.90 -6.76 -0.44
CA VAL A 119 -7.08 -6.67 0.76
C VAL A 119 -7.97 -6.12 1.85
N GLU A 120 -7.88 -6.69 3.05
CA GLU A 120 -8.63 -6.17 4.18
C GLU A 120 -8.20 -4.73 4.52
N GLU A 121 -9.16 -3.81 4.53
CA GLU A 121 -8.96 -2.41 4.79
C GLU A 121 -8.71 -2.12 6.28
N LYS A 122 -8.29 -0.88 6.58
CA LYS A 122 -7.89 -0.44 7.94
C LYS A 122 -8.91 -0.65 9.06
N ASN A 123 -10.19 -0.84 8.72
CA ASN A 123 -11.29 -1.03 9.68
C ASN A 123 -11.82 -2.47 9.74
N GLU A 124 -11.17 -3.41 9.07
CA GLU A 124 -11.56 -4.82 9.05
C GLU A 124 -10.79 -5.64 10.10
N ALA A 125 -11.07 -6.94 10.18
CA ALA A 125 -10.58 -7.80 11.26
C ALA A 125 -9.05 -7.99 11.22
N ASN A 126 -8.47 -8.08 10.02
CA ASN A 126 -7.05 -8.30 9.76
C ASN A 126 -6.51 -7.30 8.72
N PRO A 127 -6.37 -6.01 9.06
CA PRO A 127 -5.93 -4.99 8.10
C PRO A 127 -4.65 -5.36 7.35
N GLY A 128 -4.73 -5.36 6.03
CA GLY A 128 -3.67 -5.74 5.11
C GLY A 128 -3.64 -7.23 4.73
N LEU A 129 -4.55 -8.08 5.22
CA LEU A 129 -4.64 -9.47 4.78
C LEU A 129 -5.08 -9.55 3.32
N VAL A 130 -4.32 -10.27 2.51
CA VAL A 130 -4.55 -10.41 1.06
C VAL A 130 -5.41 -11.64 0.82
N HIS A 131 -6.52 -11.45 0.13
CA HIS A 131 -7.43 -12.49 -0.29
C HIS A 131 -7.37 -12.69 -1.80
N CYS A 132 -7.21 -13.95 -2.19
CA CYS A 132 -7.22 -14.38 -3.56
C CYS A 132 -8.11 -15.60 -3.72
N GLU A 133 -9.29 -15.40 -4.30
CA GLU A 133 -10.24 -16.46 -4.59
C GLU A 133 -10.31 -16.67 -6.10
N VAL A 134 -9.92 -17.87 -6.52
CA VAL A 134 -9.92 -18.28 -7.93
C VAL A 134 -10.74 -19.54 -8.06
N HIS A 135 -11.85 -19.44 -8.78
CA HIS A 135 -12.77 -20.56 -8.93
C HIS A 135 -12.70 -21.09 -10.35
N TYR A 136 -12.70 -22.42 -10.44
CA TYR A 136 -12.74 -23.14 -11.71
C TYR A 136 -14.03 -23.94 -11.84
N TRP A 137 -14.53 -24.05 -13.06
CA TRP A 137 -15.70 -24.85 -13.38
C TRP A 137 -15.31 -26.07 -14.20
N ASP A 138 -15.69 -27.25 -13.73
CA ASP A 138 -15.49 -28.51 -14.45
C ASP A 138 -16.74 -29.40 -14.29
N ASN A 139 -17.35 -29.75 -15.44
CA ASN A 139 -18.46 -30.72 -15.54
C ASN A 139 -19.58 -30.57 -14.49
N GLY A 140 -20.04 -29.35 -14.23
CA GLY A 140 -21.15 -29.11 -13.30
C GLY A 140 -20.73 -28.91 -11.84
N THR A 141 -19.43 -28.91 -11.56
CA THR A 141 -18.87 -28.71 -10.23
C THR A 141 -17.95 -27.49 -10.22
N GLU A 142 -18.11 -26.66 -9.19
CA GLU A 142 -17.21 -25.54 -8.90
C GLU A 142 -16.06 -26.00 -7.99
N TYR A 143 -14.85 -25.54 -8.31
CA TYR A 143 -13.63 -25.81 -7.55
C TYR A 143 -13.04 -24.48 -7.06
N PRO A 144 -13.37 -24.05 -5.83
CA PRO A 144 -12.76 -22.90 -5.19
C PRO A 144 -11.30 -23.19 -4.87
N THR A 145 -10.42 -22.24 -5.17
CA THR A 145 -8.99 -22.31 -4.84
C THR A 145 -8.50 -20.98 -4.31
N ASN A 146 -7.40 -21.03 -3.55
CA ASN A 146 -6.69 -19.86 -3.05
C ASN A 146 -5.47 -19.53 -3.93
N GLY A 147 -5.63 -19.77 -5.23
CA GLY A 147 -4.58 -19.58 -6.23
C GLY A 147 -4.38 -18.10 -6.58
N GLY A 148 -3.70 -17.88 -7.70
CA GLY A 148 -3.48 -16.54 -8.21
C GLY A 148 -2.50 -15.68 -7.38
N PHE A 149 -2.24 -14.49 -7.90
CA PHE A 149 -1.46 -13.47 -7.20
C PHE A 149 -1.77 -12.08 -7.76
N VAL A 150 -1.56 -11.08 -6.91
CA VAL A 150 -1.96 -9.70 -7.15
C VAL A 150 -0.78 -8.75 -6.97
N LYS A 151 -0.86 -7.61 -7.65
CA LYS A 151 -0.06 -6.45 -7.28
C LYS A 151 -0.90 -5.59 -6.36
N VAL A 152 -0.41 -5.35 -5.15
CA VAL A 152 -1.03 -4.40 -4.22
C VAL A 152 -0.25 -3.10 -4.31
N ARG A 153 -0.94 -2.00 -4.59
CA ARG A 153 -0.44 -0.64 -4.39
C ARG A 153 -0.96 -0.17 -3.03
N THR A 154 -0.04 0.27 -2.19
CA THR A 154 -0.35 0.80 -0.87
C THR A 154 -0.24 2.31 -0.91
N ILE A 155 -1.36 2.99 -0.68
CA ILE A 155 -1.44 4.44 -0.59
C ILE A 155 -1.32 4.78 0.89
N ALA A 156 -0.20 5.37 1.28
CA ALA A 156 0.12 5.68 2.66
C ALA A 156 -0.07 7.17 2.90
N THR A 157 -0.95 7.54 3.84
CA THR A 157 -1.23 8.93 4.18
C THR A 157 -0.95 9.17 5.66
N ARG A 158 0.10 9.94 5.96
CA ARG A 158 0.47 10.25 7.35
C ARG A 158 -0.64 11.03 8.05
N LEU A 159 -0.93 10.65 9.29
CA LEU A 159 -1.81 11.43 10.15
C LEU A 159 -1.10 12.72 10.60
N SER A 160 -1.84 13.82 10.61
CA SER A 160 -1.41 15.07 11.23
C SER A 160 -1.75 15.01 12.72
N SER A 161 -0.89 14.38 13.51
CA SER A 161 -0.96 14.46 14.98
C SER A 161 -0.26 15.70 15.51
#